data_AF-W6JPX3-F1
#
_entry.id   AF-W6JPX3-F1
#
_cell.length_a   1.000
_cell.length_b   1.000
_cell.length_c   1.000
_cell.angle_alpha   90.00
_cell.angle_beta   90.00
_cell.angle_gamma   90.00
#
_symmetry.space_group_name_H-M   'P 1'
#
loop_
_entity.id
_entity.type
_entity.pdbx_description
1 polymer ?
#
loop_
_entity_poly.entity_id
_entity_poly.type
_entity_poly.pdbx_seq_one_letter_code
_entity_poly.pdbx_strand_id
1 'polypeptide(L)'
;MNSIQRADMAVIGTWRDNMRTDEPLARKWFAKHGMTELVNDVVRRCPTKAIMLKETKDVSKGEKISSVALNDTQSLEIDNSNCV
;
A
#
# COMPACT_ATOMS: atom_id res chain seq x y z
N MET A 1 8.33 -22.75 -0.98
CA MET A 1 7.42 -23.72 -1.62
C MET A 1 6.02 -23.12 -1.62
N ASN A 2 5.47 -22.82 -2.79
CA ASN A 2 4.21 -22.08 -2.98
C ASN A 2 3.18 -22.95 -3.72
N SER A 3 1.90 -22.58 -3.64
CA SER A 3 0.78 -23.43 -4.12
C SER A 3 0.89 -23.83 -5.59
N ILE A 4 1.49 -22.98 -6.43
CA ILE A 4 1.76 -23.26 -7.86
C ILE A 4 2.67 -24.49 -8.05
N GLN A 5 3.61 -24.73 -7.12
CA GLN A 5 4.56 -25.84 -7.20
C GLN A 5 4.03 -27.17 -6.61
N ARG A 6 2.82 -27.16 -6.04
CA ARG A 6 2.30 -28.26 -5.20
C ARG A 6 0.94 -28.79 -5.64
N ALA A 7 0.40 -28.29 -6.75
CA ALA A 7 -0.88 -28.70 -7.27
C ALA A 7 -0.84 -28.71 -8.80
N ASP A 8 -1.46 -29.72 -9.42
CA ASP A 8 -1.58 -29.81 -10.89
C ASP A 8 -2.44 -28.67 -11.48
N MET A 9 -3.36 -28.12 -10.67
CA MET A 9 -4.14 -26.93 -11.01
C MET A 9 -4.39 -26.08 -9.75
N ALA A 10 -3.81 -24.88 -9.70
CA ALA A 10 -4.00 -23.93 -8.61
C ALA A 10 -4.90 -22.76 -9.05
N VAL A 11 -6.03 -22.57 -8.36
CA VAL A 11 -6.88 -21.40 -8.52
C VAL A 11 -6.55 -20.40 -7.41
N ILE A 12 -5.98 -19.25 -7.78
CA ILE A 12 -5.54 -18.22 -6.83
C ILE A 12 -6.36 -16.95 -7.10
N GLY A 13 -7.18 -16.58 -6.12
CA GLY A 13 -8.02 -15.39 -6.20
C GLY A 13 -7.19 -14.10 -6.20
N THR A 14 -7.67 -13.11 -6.94
CA THR A 14 -7.14 -11.75 -6.98
C THR A 14 -8.28 -10.77 -7.22
N TRP A 15 -7.97 -9.47 -7.22
CA TRP A 15 -8.91 -8.39 -7.46
C TRP A 15 -8.53 -7.58 -8.71
N ARG A 16 -9.44 -6.72 -9.17
CA ARG A 16 -9.22 -5.81 -10.31
C ARG A 16 -9.46 -4.34 -9.97
N ASP A 17 -10.07 -4.06 -8.83
CA ASP A 17 -10.34 -2.71 -8.34
C ASP A 17 -9.15 -2.14 -7.54
N ASN A 18 -9.28 -0.89 -7.10
CA ASN A 18 -8.26 -0.22 -6.32
C ASN A 18 -8.18 -0.78 -4.89
N MET A 19 -6.97 -0.76 -4.32
CA MET A 19 -6.77 -1.05 -2.90
C MET A 19 -7.53 -0.03 -2.05
N ARG A 20 -8.35 -0.52 -1.13
CA ARG A 20 -9.13 0.31 -0.20
C ARG A 20 -8.26 0.76 0.95
N THR A 21 -8.38 2.03 1.32
CA THR A 21 -7.61 2.64 2.40
C THR A 21 -8.50 3.17 3.53
N ASP A 22 -8.01 3.13 4.76
CA ASP A 22 -8.72 3.58 5.97
C ASP A 22 -7.77 4.44 6.83
N GLU A 23 -8.12 5.72 6.97
CA GLU A 23 -7.31 6.70 7.71
C GLU A 23 -7.26 6.42 9.23
N PRO A 24 -8.38 6.16 9.93
CA PRO A 24 -8.35 5.78 11.34
C PRO A 24 -7.40 4.62 11.66
N LEU A 25 -7.40 3.58 10.83
CA LEU A 25 -6.53 2.41 11.03
C LEU A 25 -5.08 2.73 10.70
N ALA A 26 -4.83 3.47 9.61
CA ALA A 26 -3.47 3.87 9.23
C ALA A 26 -2.81 4.75 10.30
N ARG A 27 -3.54 5.72 10.87
CA ARG A 27 -3.05 6.56 11.97
C ARG A 27 -2.77 5.75 13.23
N LYS A 28 -3.64 4.81 13.60
CA LYS A 28 -3.42 3.91 14.75
C LYS A 28 -2.19 3.03 14.58
N TRP A 29 -1.98 2.49 13.38
CA TRP A 29 -0.79 1.70 13.05
C TRP A 29 0.46 2.58 13.11
N PHE A 30 0.42 3.75 12.47
CA PHE A 30 1.55 4.68 12.45
C PHE A 30 1.96 5.16 13.84
N ALA A 31 1.01 5.42 14.75
CA ALA A 31 1.28 5.82 16.12
C ALA A 31 2.04 4.74 16.93
N LYS A 32 1.89 3.45 16.58
CA LYS A 32 2.56 2.33 17.25
C LYS A 32 3.92 2.00 16.66
N HIS A 33 4.08 2.13 15.34
CA HIS A 33 5.23 1.63 14.58
C HIS A 33 6.18 2.74 14.10
N GLY A 34 5.64 3.95 13.87
CA GLY A 34 6.40 5.11 13.46
C GLY A 34 6.94 5.05 12.03
N MET A 35 7.77 6.04 11.69
CA MET A 35 8.25 6.26 10.32
C MET A 35 9.24 5.20 9.83
N THR A 36 10.20 4.83 10.69
CA THR A 36 11.29 3.92 10.31
C THR A 36 10.74 2.56 9.88
N GLU A 37 9.78 2.02 10.64
CA GLU A 37 9.15 0.75 10.33
C GLU A 37 8.30 0.85 9.06
N LEU A 38 7.51 1.91 8.91
CA LEU A 38 6.73 2.15 7.70
C LEU A 38 7.59 2.12 6.44
N VAL A 39 8.71 2.84 6.45
CA VAL A 39 9.59 2.94 5.28
C VAL A 39 10.29 1.61 5.01
N ASN A 40 10.85 0.97 6.03
CA ASN A 40 11.67 -0.22 5.85
C ASN A 40 10.85 -1.49 5.59
N ASP A 41 9.65 -1.59 6.16
CA ASP A 41 8.86 -2.82 6.11
C ASP A 41 7.64 -2.75 5.19
N VAL A 42 7.15 -1.56 4.84
CA VAL A 42 6.05 -1.40 3.89
C VAL A 42 6.55 -0.83 2.57
N VAL A 43 7.02 0.43 2.58
CA VAL A 43 7.37 1.16 1.35
C VAL A 43 8.52 0.49 0.59
N ARG A 44 9.62 0.17 1.29
CA ARG A 44 10.79 -0.49 0.69
C ARG A 44 10.52 -1.92 0.27
N ARG A 45 9.54 -2.60 0.87
CA ARG A 45 9.21 -4.00 0.54
C ARG A 45 8.20 -4.14 -0.58
N CYS A 46 7.49 -3.07 -0.94
CA CYS A 46 6.66 -3.08 -2.14
C CYS A 46 7.54 -3.45 -3.37
N PRO A 47 7.23 -4.54 -4.10
CA PRO A 47 8.08 -5.04 -5.18
C PRO A 47 8.12 -4.09 -6.38
N THR A 48 6.99 -3.48 -6.73
CA THR A 48 6.87 -2.54 -7.86
C THR A 48 7.06 -1.07 -7.48
N LYS A 49 7.25 -0.77 -6.18
CA LYS A 49 7.32 0.60 -5.65
C LYS A 49 6.06 1.44 -5.93
N ALA A 50 4.91 0.79 -6.09
CA ALA A 50 3.62 1.46 -6.26
C ALA A 50 3.15 2.20 -4.99
N ILE A 51 3.68 1.84 -3.82
CA ILE A 51 3.40 2.51 -2.55
C ILE A 51 4.50 3.54 -2.28
N MET A 52 4.10 4.80 -2.11
CA MET A 52 5.00 5.93 -1.86
C MET A 52 4.57 6.71 -0.62
N LEU A 53 5.55 7.26 0.09
CA LEU A 53 5.30 8.25 1.14
C LEU A 53 5.47 9.64 0.55
N LYS A 54 4.45 10.49 0.69
CA LYS A 54 4.45 11.88 0.23
C LYS A 54 3.99 12.82 1.33
N GLU A 55 4.32 14.10 1.20
CA GLU A 55 3.65 15.13 1.98
C GLU A 55 2.17 15.18 1.58
N THR A 56 1.29 15.41 2.54
CA THR A 56 -0.17 15.40 2.33
C THR A 56 -0.60 16.38 1.22
N LYS A 57 0.13 17.48 1.05
CA LYS A 57 -0.13 18.50 0.02
C LYS A 57 0.21 18.05 -1.41
N ASP A 58 1.13 17.09 -1.55
CA ASP A 58 1.70 16.65 -2.84
C ASP A 58 1.11 15.31 -3.31
N VAL A 59 0.11 14.79 -2.60
CA VAL A 59 -0.59 13.55 -2.96
C VAL A 59 -1.35 13.77 -4.27
N SER A 60 -1.09 12.88 -5.23
CA SER A 60 -1.75 12.87 -6.52
C SER A 60 -3.19 12.40 -6.40
N LYS A 61 -4.08 12.99 -7.19
CA LYS A 61 -5.50 12.59 -7.25
C LYS A 61 -5.77 12.04 -8.63
N GLY A 62 -6.35 10.85 -8.69
CA GLY A 62 -6.68 10.19 -9.94
C GLY A 62 -7.54 8.96 -9.71
N GLU A 63 -8.17 8.45 -10.77
CA GLU A 63 -9.08 7.30 -10.70
C GLU A 63 -8.42 6.05 -10.11
N LYS A 64 -7.12 5.87 -10.35
CA LYS A 64 -6.34 4.71 -9.90
C LYS A 64 -5.43 5.00 -8.70
N ILE A 65 -5.55 6.17 -8.08
CA ILE A 65 -4.74 6.52 -6.92
C ILE A 65 -5.57 6.34 -5.66
N SER A 66 -5.06 5.54 -4.73
CA SER A 66 -5.57 5.47 -3.36
C SER A 66 -4.60 6.21 -2.44
N SER A 67 -5.13 7.01 -1.51
CA SER A 67 -4.30 7.73 -0.55
C SER A 67 -4.80 7.55 0.87
N VAL A 68 -3.89 7.65 1.85
CA VAL A 68 -4.24 7.60 3.27
C VAL A 68 -3.34 8.49 4.10
N ALA A 69 -3.92 9.39 4.88
CA ALA A 69 -3.18 10.24 5.79
C ALA A 69 -2.69 9.45 7.01
N LEU A 70 -1.37 9.45 7.23
CA LEU A 70 -0.73 8.74 8.36
C LEU A 70 -0.59 9.65 9.58
N ASN A 71 -0.44 10.95 9.34
CA ASN A 71 -0.40 12.02 10.32
C ASN A 71 -0.80 13.32 9.61
N ASP A 72 -0.52 14.48 10.23
CA ASP A 72 -0.97 15.77 9.70
C ASP A 72 -0.07 16.31 8.57
N THR A 73 1.12 15.74 8.38
CA THR A 73 2.12 16.19 7.40
C THR A 73 2.33 15.21 6.25
N GLN A 74 2.05 13.92 6.46
CA GLN A 74 2.41 12.85 5.55
C GLN A 74 1.26 11.87 5.27
N SER A 75 1.25 11.42 4.02
CA SER A 75 0.28 10.47 3.49
C SER A 75 0.99 9.36 2.71
N LEU A 76 0.40 8.17 2.76
CA LEU A 76 0.75 7.08 1.87
C LEU A 76 -0.07 7.24 0.59
N GLU A 77 0.60 7.18 -0.55
CA GLU A 77 -0.02 7.12 -1.88
C GLU A 77 0.22 5.73 -2.46
N ILE A 78 -0.81 5.18 -3.10
CA ILE A 78 -0.79 3.89 -3.76
C ILE A 78 -1.26 4.10 -5.20
N ASP A 79 -0.36 3.87 -6.15
CA ASP A 79 -0.72 3.81 -7.56
C ASP A 79 -1.18 2.40 -7.94
N ASN A 80 -2.49 2.20 -7.98
CA ASN A 80 -3.09 0.90 -8.27
C ASN A 80 -2.83 0.44 -9.71
N SER A 81 -2.45 1.35 -10.63
CA SER A 81 -2.07 0.98 -12.00
C SER A 81 -0.79 0.15 -12.05
N ASN A 82 0.10 0.38 -11.08
CA ASN A 82 1.41 -0.24 -10.97
C ASN A 82 1.49 -1.23 -9.78
N CYS A 83 0.37 -1.50 -9.11
CA CYS A 83 0.26 -2.43 -7.99
C CYS A 83 -0.09 -3.84 -8.52
N VAL A 84 0.92 -4.59 -8.93
CA VAL A 84 0.84 -5.98 -9.43
C VAL A 84 1.82 -6.89 -8.71
#